data_AF-X1P667-F1
#
_entry.id   AF-X1P667-F1
#
_cell.length_a   1.000
_cell.length_b   1.000
_cell.length_c   1.000
_cell.angle_alpha   90.00
_cell.angle_beta   90.00
_cell.angle_gamma   90.00
#
_symmetry.space_group_name_H-M   'P 1'
#
loop_
_entity.id
_entity.type
_entity.pdbx_description
1 polymer ?
#
loop_
_entity_poly.entity_id
_entity_poly.type
_entity_poly.pdbx_seq_one_letter_code
_entity_poly.pdbx_strand_id
1 'polypeptide(L)'
;MVEHWIRFKKIIAQGGIRKIIPIKTFLLPPCRRGHIDCLVIGKKNYRKAERVLEKEGFKKGRRFYRDRGKRFWSFPDNKRAAAVHLHKICGWAGIGYLEPEKIWERKRTKEIGGHEIDLPSYEDEII
;
A
#
# COMPACT_ATOMS: atom_id res chain seq x y z
N MET A 1 4.44 -12.45 -3.00
CA MET A 1 4.13 -11.03 -2.68
C MET A 1 3.58 -10.30 -3.91
N VAL A 2 4.29 -10.35 -5.05
CA VAL A 2 3.84 -9.77 -6.33
C VAL A 2 2.40 -10.16 -6.66
N GLU A 3 2.05 -11.45 -6.65
CA GLU A 3 0.66 -11.91 -6.88
C GLU A 3 -0.37 -11.28 -5.93
N HIS A 4 -0.07 -11.20 -4.63
CA HIS A 4 -0.97 -10.54 -3.67
C HIS A 4 -1.12 -9.05 -3.97
N TRP A 5 -0.03 -8.39 -4.39
CA TRP A 5 -0.07 -7.00 -4.83
C TRP A 5 -0.90 -6.81 -6.09
N ILE A 6 -0.73 -7.66 -7.10
CA ILE A 6 -1.52 -7.60 -8.33
C ILE A 6 -3.01 -7.80 -8.03
N ARG A 7 -3.37 -8.80 -7.21
CA ARG A 7 -4.76 -9.02 -6.76
C ARG A 7 -5.30 -7.79 -6.04
N PHE A 8 -4.53 -7.22 -5.11
CA PHE A 8 -4.92 -6.02 -4.37
C PHE A 8 -5.06 -4.78 -5.29
N LYS A 9 -4.10 -4.55 -6.19
CA LYS A 9 -4.13 -3.42 -7.15
C LYS A 9 -5.37 -3.51 -8.04
N LYS A 10 -5.76 -4.70 -8.49
CA LYS A 10 -7.01 -4.93 -9.25
C LYS A 10 -8.26 -4.51 -8.47
N ILE A 11 -8.37 -4.94 -7.21
CA ILE A 11 -9.49 -4.57 -6.31
C ILE A 11 -9.59 -3.05 -6.16
N ILE A 12 -8.47 -2.40 -5.84
CA ILE A 12 -8.42 -0.94 -5.66
C ILE A 12 -8.72 -0.20 -6.96
N ALA A 13 -8.24 -0.70 -8.10
CA ALA A 13 -8.50 -0.13 -9.42
C ALA A 13 -9.98 -0.24 -9.84
N GLN A 14 -10.67 -1.35 -9.53
CA GLN A 14 -12.12 -1.49 -9.72
C GLN A 14 -12.90 -0.49 -8.87
N GLY A 15 -12.36 -0.13 -7.70
CA GLY A 15 -12.80 0.99 -6.89
C GLY A 15 -12.53 2.38 -7.49
N GLY A 16 -11.96 2.46 -8.69
CA GLY A 16 -11.63 3.71 -9.39
C GLY A 16 -10.49 4.48 -8.75
N ILE A 17 -9.50 3.77 -8.18
CA ILE A 17 -8.29 4.37 -7.58
C ILE A 17 -7.09 3.84 -8.35
N ARG A 18 -6.42 4.72 -9.10
CA ARG A 18 -5.29 4.33 -9.95
C ARG A 18 -3.93 4.67 -9.36
N LYS A 19 -3.88 5.71 -8.51
CA LYS A 19 -2.63 6.20 -7.92
C LYS A 19 -2.37 5.53 -6.57
N ILE A 20 -1.77 4.35 -6.62
CA ILE A 20 -1.33 3.60 -5.44
C ILE A 20 0.03 2.96 -5.77
N ILE A 21 0.94 3.01 -4.82
CA ILE A 21 2.32 2.55 -5.01
C ILE A 21 2.71 1.65 -3.84
N PRO A 22 3.31 0.47 -4.07
CA PRO A 22 3.82 -0.33 -2.97
C PRO A 22 5.09 0.35 -2.45
N ILE A 23 5.31 0.28 -1.14
CA ILE A 23 6.43 0.97 -0.47
C ILE A 23 7.19 0.00 0.43
N LYS A 24 8.31 0.48 0.99
CA LYS A 24 9.22 -0.28 1.86
C LYS A 24 9.79 -1.50 1.14
N THR A 25 9.78 -2.65 1.81
CA THR A 25 10.47 -3.89 1.42
C THR A 25 9.80 -4.62 0.25
N PHE A 26 9.05 -3.96 -0.63
CA PHE A 26 8.35 -4.62 -1.74
C PHE A 26 9.28 -5.50 -2.59
N LEU A 27 10.54 -5.10 -2.73
CA LEU A 27 11.57 -5.85 -3.46
C LEU A 27 12.57 -6.61 -2.60
N LEU A 28 12.57 -6.47 -1.27
CA LEU A 28 13.64 -7.04 -0.43
C LEU A 28 13.30 -8.45 0.05
N PRO A 29 14.11 -9.48 -0.27
CA PRO A 29 14.04 -10.77 0.42
C PRO A 29 14.62 -10.68 1.84
N PRO A 30 14.16 -11.49 2.81
CA PRO A 30 12.96 -12.32 2.78
C PRO A 30 11.77 -11.50 3.28
N CYS A 31 10.78 -11.25 2.41
CA CYS A 31 9.49 -10.73 2.83
C CYS A 31 8.69 -11.79 3.59
N ARG A 32 9.14 -12.11 4.81
CA ARG A 32 8.77 -13.28 5.62
C ARG A 32 7.30 -13.36 6.03
N ARG A 33 6.44 -12.41 5.66
CA ARG A 33 5.05 -12.36 6.17
C ARG A 33 3.97 -11.98 5.16
N GLY A 34 4.28 -11.85 3.86
CA GLY A 34 3.24 -11.64 2.83
C GLY A 34 2.39 -10.37 2.96
N HIS A 35 2.82 -9.39 3.77
CA HIS A 35 2.15 -8.10 3.91
C HIS A 35 2.40 -7.22 2.68
N ILE A 36 1.44 -6.34 2.42
CA ILE A 36 1.53 -5.32 1.38
C ILE A 36 1.57 -3.98 2.09
N ASP A 37 2.71 -3.29 2.10
CA ASP A 37 2.75 -1.88 2.46
C ASP A 37 2.57 -1.05 1.19
N CYS A 38 1.58 -0.16 1.20
CA CYS A 38 1.28 0.66 0.03
C CYS A 38 0.83 2.07 0.42
N LEU A 39 1.23 3.03 -0.40
CA LEU A 39 0.89 4.44 -0.26
C LEU A 39 -0.21 4.79 -1.26
N VAL A 40 -1.31 5.36 -0.76
CA VAL A 40 -2.40 5.87 -1.58
C VAL A 40 -2.21 7.36 -1.81
N ILE A 41 -2.16 7.76 -3.07
CA ILE A 41 -1.89 9.16 -3.43
C ILE A 41 -3.19 9.96 -3.36
N GLY A 42 -3.21 11.02 -2.55
CA GLY A 42 -4.35 11.90 -2.35
C GLY A 42 -5.34 11.44 -1.27
N LYS A 43 -5.74 12.37 -0.41
CA LYS A 43 -6.66 12.14 0.74
C LYS A 43 -8.02 11.57 0.34
N LYS A 44 -8.58 11.98 -0.81
CA LYS A 44 -9.86 11.47 -1.32
C LYS A 44 -9.75 10.00 -1.74
N ASN A 45 -8.67 9.63 -2.43
CA ASN A 45 -8.39 8.26 -2.83
C ASN A 45 -8.17 7.35 -1.63
N TYR A 46 -7.50 7.83 -0.58
CA TYR A 46 -7.31 7.06 0.65
C TYR A 46 -8.65 6.67 1.29
N ARG A 47 -9.57 7.63 1.49
CA ARG A 47 -10.91 7.34 2.02
C ARG A 47 -11.70 6.40 1.12
N LYS A 48 -11.55 6.55 -0.19
CA LYS A 48 -12.19 5.67 -1.18
C LYS A 48 -11.63 4.25 -1.09
N ALA A 49 -10.32 4.09 -0.90
CA ALA A 49 -9.67 2.79 -0.75
C ALA A 49 -10.18 2.07 0.50
N GLU A 50 -10.31 2.77 1.64
CA GLU A 50 -10.89 2.16 2.84
C GLU A 50 -12.30 1.61 2.58
N ARG A 51 -13.18 2.38 1.91
CA ARG A 51 -14.54 1.94 1.57
C ARG A 51 -14.57 0.76 0.61
N VAL A 52 -13.66 0.74 -0.38
CA VAL A 52 -13.53 -0.39 -1.31
C VAL A 52 -13.15 -1.65 -0.54
N LEU A 53 -12.16 -1.56 0.34
CA LEU A 53 -11.74 -2.70 1.15
C LEU A 53 -12.86 -3.20 2.08
N GLU A 54 -13.61 -2.30 2.72
CA GLU A 54 -14.78 -2.68 3.52
C GLU A 54 -15.84 -3.41 2.70
N LYS A 55 -16.14 -2.92 1.50
CA LYS A 55 -17.11 -3.54 0.58
C LYS A 55 -16.66 -4.93 0.13
N GLU A 56 -15.38 -5.10 -0.13
CA GLU A 56 -14.76 -6.38 -0.52
C GLU A 56 -14.54 -7.33 0.67
N GLY A 57 -15.10 -7.01 1.84
CA GLY A 57 -15.10 -7.89 3.02
C GLY A 57 -13.80 -7.87 3.82
N PHE A 58 -12.83 -7.02 3.48
CA PHE A 58 -11.59 -6.89 4.25
C PHE A 58 -11.92 -6.41 5.66
N LYS A 59 -11.18 -6.93 6.63
CA LYS A 59 -11.39 -6.59 8.05
C LYS A 59 -10.34 -5.58 8.50
N LYS A 60 -10.82 -4.46 9.00
CA LYS A 60 -9.97 -3.44 9.61
C LYS A 60 -9.30 -3.99 10.86
N GLY A 61 -7.98 -3.88 10.92
CA GLY A 61 -7.20 -4.29 12.08
C GLY A 61 -7.56 -3.45 13.31
N ARG A 62 -7.74 -4.11 14.46
CA ARG A 62 -8.05 -3.45 15.74
C ARG A 62 -6.89 -2.61 16.29
N ARG A 63 -5.65 -2.90 15.89
CA ARG A 63 -4.47 -2.13 16.29
C ARG A 63 -4.43 -0.81 15.53
N PHE A 64 -4.98 0.23 16.15
CA PHE A 64 -4.48 1.58 15.93
C PHE A 64 -3.06 1.61 16.49
N TYR A 65 -2.06 1.23 15.68
CA TYR A 65 -0.70 1.66 15.99
C TYR A 65 -0.75 3.20 16.11
N ARG A 66 0.03 3.77 17.02
CA ARG A 66 0.15 5.24 17.27
C ARG A 66 0.47 6.08 16.03
N ASP A 67 0.60 5.45 14.87
CA ASP A 67 0.88 6.01 13.57
C ASP A 67 -0.41 6.38 12.85
N ARG A 68 -0.84 7.64 13.02
CA ARG A 68 -2.05 8.21 12.40
C ARG A 68 -2.00 8.20 10.86
N GLY A 69 -0.84 7.89 10.27
CA GLY A 69 -0.60 7.87 8.84
C GLY A 69 -1.01 6.59 8.10
N LYS A 70 -1.38 5.50 8.81
CA LYS A 70 -1.68 4.22 8.17
C LYS A 70 -2.79 3.41 8.82
N ARG A 71 -3.39 2.50 8.06
CA ARG A 71 -4.41 1.53 8.50
C ARG A 71 -4.06 0.12 8.06
N PHE A 72 -4.38 -0.84 8.91
CA PHE A 72 -4.15 -2.26 8.67
C PHE A 72 -5.44 -2.94 8.23
N TRP A 73 -5.36 -3.79 7.22
CA TRP A 73 -6.49 -4.54 6.66
C TRP A 73 -6.11 -6.00 6.46
N SER A 74 -6.92 -6.92 6.94
CA SER A 74 -6.76 -8.35 6.71
C SER A 74 -7.64 -8.80 5.55
N PHE A 75 -7.13 -9.72 4.72
CA PHE A 75 -7.92 -10.34 3.67
C PHE A 75 -9.12 -11.10 4.25
N PRO A 76 -10.26 -11.18 3.52
CA PRO A 76 -11.47 -11.86 4.00
C PRO A 76 -11.22 -13.33 4.37
N ASP A 77 -10.45 -14.03 3.52
CA ASP A 77 -10.23 -15.48 3.59
C ASP A 77 -9.08 -15.88 4.53
N ASN A 78 -8.30 -14.90 5.04
CA ASN A 78 -7.13 -15.20 5.84
C ASN A 78 -6.81 -14.08 6.85
N LYS A 79 -7.32 -14.26 8.07
CA LYS A 79 -7.08 -13.33 9.18
C LYS A 79 -5.66 -13.36 9.74
N ARG A 80 -4.85 -14.39 9.43
CA ARG A 80 -3.54 -14.64 10.08
C ARG A 80 -2.31 -14.38 9.20
N ALA A 81 -2.38 -14.42 7.86
CA ALA A 81 -1.17 -14.58 7.04
C ALA A 81 -0.89 -13.54 5.93
N ALA A 82 -1.67 -12.47 5.76
CA ALA A 82 -1.28 -11.34 4.93
C ALA A 82 -2.13 -10.13 5.32
N ALA A 83 -1.50 -9.00 5.64
CA ALA A 83 -2.23 -7.74 5.85
C ALA A 83 -1.79 -6.69 4.84
N VAL A 84 -2.75 -5.90 4.38
CA VAL A 84 -2.51 -4.67 3.64
C VAL A 84 -2.33 -3.55 4.66
N HIS A 85 -1.19 -2.89 4.62
CA HIS A 85 -0.93 -1.65 5.32
C HIS A 85 -1.17 -0.52 4.32
N LEU A 86 -2.29 0.17 4.49
CA LEU A 86 -2.70 1.28 3.67
C LEU A 86 -2.15 2.57 4.30
N HIS A 87 -1.18 3.19 3.65
CA HIS A 87 -0.56 4.43 4.09
C HIS A 87 -1.21 5.62 3.37
N LYS A 88 -1.52 6.67 4.12
CA LYS A 88 -1.96 7.97 3.63
C LYS A 88 -0.77 8.93 3.44
N ILE A 89 0.27 8.75 4.24
CA ILE A 89 1.50 9.56 4.25
C ILE A 89 2.70 8.63 4.38
N CYS A 90 3.84 9.03 3.83
CA CYS A 90 5.13 8.45 4.18
C CYS A 90 5.63 9.19 5.43
N GLY A 91 5.55 8.52 6.57
CA GLY A 91 5.80 9.13 7.85
C GLY A 91 6.14 8.13 8.95
N TRP A 92 6.81 8.63 9.98
CA TRP A 92 7.07 7.89 11.22
C TRP A 92 6.52 8.67 12.41
N ALA A 93 5.87 7.97 13.33
CA ALA A 93 5.20 8.57 14.49
C ALA A 93 4.21 9.71 14.13
N GLY A 94 3.63 9.69 12.93
CA GLY A 94 2.72 10.74 12.45
C GLY A 94 3.41 11.97 11.86
N ILE A 95 4.74 12.05 11.86
CA ILE A 95 5.51 13.07 11.15
C ILE A 95 5.70 12.59 9.72
N GLY A 96 5.12 13.30 8.76
CA GLY A 96 5.32 13.02 7.33
C GLY A 96 6.66 13.59 6.88
N TYR A 97 7.52 12.75 6.31
CA TYR A 97 8.83 13.15 5.79
C TYR A 97 8.86 13.20 4.25
N LEU A 98 7.89 12.56 3.58
CA LEU A 98 7.72 12.64 2.13
C LEU A 98 6.26 12.91 1.75
N GLU A 99 6.08 13.79 0.77
CA GLU A 99 4.79 14.09 0.16
C GLU A 99 4.39 12.98 -0.83
N PRO A 100 3.24 12.31 -0.66
CA PRO A 100 2.81 11.23 -1.55
C PRO A 100 2.75 11.63 -3.03
N GLU A 101 2.33 12.85 -3.32
CA GLU A 101 2.23 13.38 -4.67
C GLU A 101 3.60 13.44 -5.36
N LYS A 102 4.64 13.89 -4.66
CA LYS A 102 6.03 13.93 -5.17
C LYS A 102 6.60 12.53 -5.40
N ILE A 103 6.29 11.57 -4.52
CA ILE A 103 6.68 10.16 -4.73
C ILE A 103 6.05 9.62 -6.01
N TRP A 104 4.77 9.94 -6.26
CA TRP A 104 4.07 9.48 -7.46
C TRP A 104 4.63 10.08 -8.76
N GLU A 105 5.07 11.33 -8.71
CA GLU A 105 5.69 12.02 -9.85
C GLU A 105 7.06 11.42 -10.18
N ARG A 106 7.87 11.10 -9.17
CA ARG A 106 9.22 10.53 -9.31
C ARG A 106 9.27 9.01 -9.38
N LYS A 107 8.11 8.34 -9.39
CA LYS A 107 8.04 6.87 -9.44
C LYS A 107 8.78 6.32 -10.65
N ARG A 108 9.29 5.10 -10.50
CA ARG A 108 9.85 4.28 -11.57
C ARG A 108 8.92 3.12 -11.86
N THR A 109 8.94 2.63 -13.10
CA THR A 109 8.24 1.40 -13.47
C THR A 109 9.24 0.27 -13.60
N LYS A 110 8.93 -0.89 -13.02
CA LYS A 110 9.74 -2.10 -13.14
C LYS A 110 8.88 -3.28 -13.54
N GLU A 111 9.37 -4.09 -14.49
CA GLU A 111 8.75 -5.37 -14.82
C GLU A 111 9.18 -6.44 -13.79
N ILE A 112 8.20 -7.12 -13.19
CA ILE A 112 8.42 -8.20 -12.21
C ILE A 112 7.44 -9.31 -12.48
N GLY A 113 7.94 -10.47 -12.92
CA GLY A 113 7.10 -11.62 -13.25
C GLY A 113 6.08 -11.32 -14.36
N GLY A 114 6.46 -10.54 -15.38
CA GLY A 114 5.59 -10.14 -16.48
C GLY A 114 4.57 -9.03 -16.14
N HIS A 115 4.69 -8.39 -14.99
CA HIS A 115 3.83 -7.28 -14.58
C HIS A 115 4.61 -5.98 -14.42
N GLU A 116 4.10 -4.90 -15.01
CA GLU A 116 4.59 -3.55 -14.75
C GLU A 116 4.11 -3.04 -13.38
N ILE A 117 5.08 -2.70 -12.54
CA ILE A 117 4.84 -2.22 -11.19
C ILE A 117 5.50 -0.86 -11.02
N ASP A 118 4.65 0.13 -10.74
CA ASP A 118 5.06 1.43 -10.23
C ASP A 118 5.70 1.27 -8.85
N LEU A 119 6.91 1.76 -8.67
CA LEU A 119 7.69 1.75 -7.43
C LEU A 119 8.21 3.15 -7.12
N PRO A 120 8.46 3.50 -5.85
CA PRO A 120 9.11 4.77 -5.53
C PRO A 120 10.47 4.87 -6.22
N SER A 121 10.98 6.10 -6.39
CA SER A 121 12.36 6.29 -6.84
C SER A 121 13.31 5.67 -5.81
N TYR A 122 14.55 5.35 -6.22
CA TYR A 122 15.51 4.78 -5.28
C TYR A 122 15.81 5.73 -4.11
N GLU A 123 15.82 7.04 -4.37
CA GLU A 123 16.01 8.09 -3.36
C GLU A 123 14.88 8.10 -2.34
N ASP A 124 13.63 7.91 -2.79
CA ASP A 124 12.45 7.88 -1.93
C ASP A 124 12.33 6.58 -1.10
N GLU A 125 13.01 5.49 -1.49
CA GLU A 125 13.05 4.25 -0.72
C GLU A 125 14.07 4.29 0.45
N ILE A 126 15.06 5.20 0.42
CA ILE A 126 16.16 5.27 1.40
C ILE A 126 15.81 6.10 2.64
N ILE A 127 14.74 6.92 2.59
CA ILE A 127 14.32 7.85 3.65
C ILE A 127 13.37 7.18 4.66
#